data_AF-A0A1B6DG28-F1
#
_entry.id   AF-A0A1B6DG28-F1
#
_cell.length_a   1.000
_cell.length_b   1.000
_cell.length_c   1.000
_cell.angle_alpha   90.00
_cell.angle_beta   90.00
_cell.angle_gamma   90.00
#
_symmetry.space_group_name_H-M   'P 1'
#
loop_
_entity.id
_entity.type
_entity.pdbx_description
1 polymer ?
#
loop_
_entity_poly.entity_id
_entity_poly.type
_entity_poly.pdbx_seq_one_letter_code
_entity_poly.pdbx_strand_id
1 'polypeptide(L)'
;MNSIHWIVLFILHIITAQSDKMNSAQGKCAPYSGKVCKHHLAGVGQVLFNTTKGSEELNENITLGLWDEMIKALKPSCRSAAEKLLCMYAFPQCHIINGYPVGLPLCYEDCIAARDLFCYNDWVLIQRNKERGIFIKSRGHFRLPECDILPRLQA
;
A
#
# COMPACT_ATOMS: atom_id res chain seq x y z
N MET A 1 -26.39 -54.34 -13.75
CA MET A 1 -26.21 -52.99 -13.15
C MET A 1 -24.72 -52.69 -13.18
N ASN A 2 -24.29 -51.84 -14.12
CA ASN A 2 -22.91 -51.79 -14.62
C ASN A 2 -22.00 -50.85 -13.80
N SER A 3 -20.90 -51.40 -13.26
CA SER A 3 -19.84 -50.66 -12.55
C SER A 3 -19.20 -49.53 -13.35
N ILE A 4 -19.32 -49.54 -14.68
CA ILE A 4 -18.79 -48.51 -15.58
C ILE A 4 -19.53 -47.16 -15.37
N HIS A 5 -20.82 -47.21 -15.04
CA HIS A 5 -21.63 -46.01 -14.84
C HIS A 5 -21.19 -45.20 -13.61
N TRP A 6 -20.73 -45.89 -12.56
CA TRP A 6 -20.21 -45.26 -11.34
C TRP A 6 -18.84 -44.61 -11.57
N ILE A 7 -17.98 -45.24 -12.38
CA ILE A 7 -16.65 -44.69 -12.72
C ILE A 7 -16.80 -43.41 -13.56
N VAL A 8 -17.72 -43.41 -14.54
CA VAL A 8 -17.98 -42.22 -15.37
C VAL A 8 -18.54 -41.07 -14.53
N LEU A 9 -19.43 -41.34 -13.58
CA LEU A 9 -19.95 -40.33 -12.64
C LEU A 9 -18.87 -39.78 -11.70
N PHE A 10 -17.94 -40.64 -11.25
CA PHE A 10 -16.80 -40.23 -10.41
C PHE A 10 -15.81 -39.36 -11.18
N ILE A 11 -15.49 -39.71 -12.42
CA ILE A 11 -14.61 -38.91 -13.29
C ILE A 11 -15.25 -37.56 -13.64
N LEU A 12 -16.57 -37.53 -13.87
CA LEU A 12 -17.30 -36.28 -14.13
C LEU A 12 -17.29 -35.32 -12.92
N HIS A 13 -17.21 -35.84 -11.69
CA HIS A 13 -17.06 -35.05 -10.47
C HIS A 13 -15.63 -34.56 -10.21
N ILE A 14 -14.60 -35.21 -10.77
CA ILE A 14 -13.20 -34.76 -10.65
C ILE A 14 -12.87 -33.68 -11.71
N ILE A 15 -13.60 -33.63 -12.84
CA ILE A 15 -13.36 -32.66 -13.93
C ILE A 15 -13.98 -31.28 -13.67
N THR A 16 -14.72 -31.06 -12.57
CA THR A 16 -15.06 -29.69 -12.15
C THR A 16 -13.83 -29.03 -11.55
N ALA A 17 -12.94 -28.60 -12.44
CA ALA A 17 -11.80 -27.74 -12.17
C ALA A 17 -12.22 -26.62 -11.22
N GLN A 18 -11.51 -26.53 -10.10
CA GLN A 18 -11.56 -25.38 -9.23
C GLN A 18 -11.17 -24.16 -10.07
N SER A 19 -12.18 -23.37 -10.46
CA SER A 19 -11.93 -21.99 -10.84
C SER A 19 -11.59 -21.27 -9.54
N ASP A 20 -10.30 -21.21 -9.22
CA ASP A 20 -9.79 -20.21 -8.30
C ASP A 20 -10.34 -18.87 -8.80
N LYS A 21 -11.16 -18.22 -7.96
CA LYS A 21 -11.53 -16.82 -8.15
C LYS A 21 -10.24 -16.01 -8.04
N MET A 22 -9.51 -15.95 -9.14
CA MET A 22 -8.43 -15.01 -9.35
C MET A 22 -9.10 -13.64 -9.34
N ASN A 23 -9.05 -12.99 -8.18
CA ASN A 23 -9.49 -11.61 -8.00
C ASN A 23 -8.98 -10.82 -9.19
N SER A 24 -9.90 -10.36 -10.05
CA SER A 24 -9.61 -9.45 -11.17
C SER A 24 -8.59 -8.42 -10.70
N ALA A 25 -7.44 -8.30 -11.35
CA ALA A 25 -6.39 -7.38 -10.91
C ALA A 25 -6.97 -6.00 -10.58
N GLN A 26 -6.97 -5.66 -9.29
CA GLN A 26 -7.66 -4.47 -8.78
C GLN A 26 -6.76 -3.23 -8.93
N GLY A 27 -6.20 -3.01 -10.12
CA GLY A 27 -5.34 -1.87 -10.38
C GLY A 27 -4.58 -1.94 -11.70
N LYS A 28 -3.78 -0.90 -11.95
CA LYS A 28 -2.88 -0.80 -13.10
C LYS A 28 -1.52 -0.27 -12.66
N CYS A 29 -0.45 -0.77 -13.30
CA CYS A 29 0.86 -0.13 -13.21
C CYS A 29 0.92 1.03 -14.21
N ALA A 30 1.29 2.22 -13.76
CA ALA A 30 1.58 3.34 -14.65
C ALA A 30 2.62 4.27 -14.02
N PRO A 31 3.32 5.10 -14.81
CA PRO A 31 4.21 6.13 -14.28
C PRO A 31 3.43 7.09 -13.37
N TYR A 32 4.06 7.52 -12.27
CA TYR A 32 3.49 8.57 -11.42
C TYR A 32 3.50 9.91 -12.17
N SER A 33 2.33 10.56 -12.28
CA SER A 33 2.15 11.81 -13.01
C SER A 33 1.91 13.04 -12.12
N GLY A 34 1.80 12.83 -10.80
CA GLY A 34 1.56 13.88 -9.83
C GLY A 34 2.78 14.77 -9.55
N LYS A 35 2.60 15.73 -8.65
CA LYS A 35 3.61 16.74 -8.30
C LYS A 35 4.18 16.52 -6.91
N VAL A 36 3.36 16.10 -5.96
CA VAL A 36 3.72 16.06 -4.53
C VAL A 36 4.86 15.09 -4.28
N CYS A 37 4.80 13.90 -4.86
CA CYS A 37 5.77 12.83 -4.64
C CYS A 37 6.85 12.71 -5.72
N LYS A 38 6.93 13.68 -6.64
CA LYS A 38 7.78 13.59 -7.84
C LYS A 38 9.24 13.33 -7.51
N HIS A 39 9.77 13.99 -6.48
CA HIS A 39 11.16 13.82 -6.06
C HIS A 39 11.42 12.52 -5.28
N HIS A 40 10.42 12.01 -4.57
CA HIS A 40 10.56 10.81 -3.75
C HIS A 40 10.35 9.51 -4.54
N LEU A 41 9.64 9.58 -5.67
CA LEU A 41 9.38 8.46 -6.57
C LEU A 41 10.31 8.45 -7.80
N ALA A 42 11.28 9.37 -7.84
CA ALA A 42 12.28 9.41 -8.91
C ALA A 42 13.06 8.09 -8.95
N GLY A 43 13.04 7.41 -10.10
CA GLY A 43 13.73 6.13 -10.29
C GLY A 43 12.96 4.89 -9.82
N VAL A 44 11.76 5.03 -9.24
CA VAL A 44 10.93 3.88 -8.81
C VAL A 44 10.25 3.17 -10.00
N GLY A 45 10.17 3.83 -11.16
CA GLY A 45 9.56 3.27 -12.37
C GLY A 45 8.05 3.49 -12.41
N GLN A 46 7.27 2.41 -12.35
CA GLN A 46 5.80 2.47 -12.35
C GLN A 46 5.26 2.28 -10.93
N VAL A 47 4.12 2.90 -10.64
CA VAL A 47 3.40 2.78 -9.37
C VAL A 47 2.04 2.12 -9.59
N LEU A 48 1.53 1.44 -8.55
CA LEU A 48 0.23 0.78 -8.61
C LEU A 48 -0.88 1.80 -8.32
N PHE A 49 -1.79 1.96 -9.28
CA PHE A 49 -3.06 2.65 -9.08
C PHE A 49 -4.16 1.64 -8.81
N ASN A 50 -4.61 1.55 -7.55
CA ASN A 50 -5.66 0.61 -7.15
C ASN A 50 -7.05 1.19 -7.43
N THR A 51 -7.77 0.60 -8.40
CA THR A 51 -9.06 1.08 -8.88
C THR A 51 -10.21 0.95 -7.87
N THR A 52 -10.03 0.16 -6.80
CA THR A 52 -11.04 -0.06 -5.75
C THR A 52 -10.87 0.85 -4.54
N LYS A 53 -9.64 1.30 -4.26
CA LYS A 53 -9.33 2.12 -3.07
C LYS A 53 -9.40 3.62 -3.33
N GLY A 54 -9.27 4.06 -4.58
CA GLY A 54 -9.34 5.47 -4.96
C GLY A 54 -8.82 5.73 -6.37
N SER A 55 -9.12 6.91 -6.90
CA SER A 55 -8.47 7.40 -8.13
C SER A 55 -7.06 7.90 -7.84
N GLU A 56 -6.23 8.01 -8.87
CA GLU A 56 -4.91 8.67 -8.80
C GLU A 56 -5.03 10.08 -8.20
N GLU A 57 -6.04 10.84 -8.64
CA GLU A 57 -6.33 12.18 -8.14
C GLU A 57 -6.70 12.19 -6.66
N LEU A 58 -7.48 11.20 -6.19
CA LEU A 58 -7.82 11.10 -4.77
C LEU A 58 -6.57 10.85 -3.92
N ASN A 59 -5.68 9.96 -4.35
CA ASN A 59 -4.43 9.69 -3.63
C ASN A 59 -3.53 10.94 -3.62
N GLU A 60 -3.43 11.66 -4.74
CA GLU A 60 -2.65 12.88 -4.82
C GLU A 60 -3.21 13.96 -3.88
N ASN A 61 -4.53 14.14 -3.84
CA ASN A 61 -5.19 15.11 -2.95
C ASN A 61 -5.02 14.76 -1.46
N ILE A 62 -5.16 13.48 -1.09
CA ILE A 62 -4.90 13.01 0.28
C ILE A 62 -3.43 13.26 0.65
N THR A 63 -2.51 12.94 -0.27
CA THR A 63 -1.08 13.12 -0.06
C THR A 63 -0.74 14.60 0.15
N LEU A 64 -1.27 15.50 -0.68
CA LEU A 64 -1.10 16.94 -0.53
C LEU A 64 -1.66 17.45 0.80
N GLY A 65 -2.87 17.04 1.18
CA GLY A 65 -3.49 17.46 2.43
C GLY A 65 -2.70 16.97 3.65
N LEU A 66 -2.21 15.73 3.65
CA LEU A 66 -1.30 15.23 4.69
C LEU A 66 0.03 15.97 4.70
N TRP A 67 0.53 16.38 3.53
CA TRP A 67 1.73 17.19 3.41
C TRP A 67 1.59 18.50 4.18
N ASP A 68 0.46 19.17 3.96
CA ASP A 68 0.16 20.49 4.51
C ASP A 68 -0.24 20.44 5.98
N GLU A 69 -1.10 19.50 6.36
CA GLU A 69 -1.63 19.38 7.74
C GLU A 69 -0.57 18.88 8.73
N MET A 70 0.33 17.99 8.30
CA MET A 70 1.21 17.27 9.20
C MET A 70 2.69 17.46 8.85
N ILE A 71 3.10 17.17 7.62
CA ILE A 71 4.52 17.02 7.27
C ILE A 71 5.28 18.35 7.36
N LYS A 72 4.69 19.45 6.89
CA LYS A 72 5.34 20.78 6.93
C LYS A 72 5.74 21.25 8.32
N ALA A 73 5.02 20.80 9.36
CA ALA A 73 5.30 21.16 10.75
C ALA A 73 6.41 20.32 11.40
N LEU A 74 6.80 19.19 10.79
CA LEU A 74 7.82 18.29 11.31
C LEU A 74 9.22 18.91 11.26
N LYS A 75 10.09 18.50 12.17
CA LYS A 75 11.52 18.85 12.14
C LYS A 75 12.18 18.28 10.87
N PRO A 76 13.25 18.91 10.33
CA PRO A 76 13.82 18.52 9.03
C PRO A 76 14.15 17.01 8.89
N SER A 77 14.75 16.40 9.92
CA SER A 77 15.09 14.97 9.91
C SER A 77 13.86 14.07 9.81
N CYS A 78 12.82 14.35 10.59
CA CYS A 78 11.56 13.62 10.52
C CYS A 78 10.83 13.90 9.21
N ARG A 79 10.82 15.16 8.75
CA ARG A 79 10.12 15.58 7.55
C ARG A 79 10.54 14.76 6.33
N SER A 80 11.84 14.67 6.04
CA SER A 80 12.33 13.90 4.89
C SER A 80 11.98 12.41 4.96
N ALA A 81 12.02 11.81 6.17
CA ALA A 81 11.60 10.42 6.36
C ALA A 81 10.09 10.24 6.16
N ALA A 82 9.28 11.14 6.71
CA ALA A 82 7.82 11.12 6.60
C ALA A 82 7.34 11.35 5.16
N GLU A 83 7.96 12.28 4.43
CA GLU A 83 7.69 12.54 3.00
C GLU A 83 7.91 11.27 2.17
N LYS A 84 9.08 10.64 2.31
CA LYS A 84 9.39 9.40 1.59
C LYS A 84 8.43 8.28 1.96
N LEU A 85 8.16 8.06 3.24
CA LEU A 85 7.25 7.02 3.72
C LEU A 85 5.82 7.23 3.18
N LEU A 86 5.30 8.46 3.24
CA LEU A 86 3.98 8.81 2.72
C LEU A 86 3.89 8.54 1.21
N CYS A 87 4.90 8.96 0.45
CA CYS A 87 4.90 8.77 -1.00
C CYS A 87 4.94 7.29 -1.41
N MET A 88 5.78 6.49 -0.76
CA MET A 88 5.85 5.05 -1.03
C MET A 88 4.58 4.31 -0.58
N TYR A 89 3.86 4.83 0.42
CA TYR A 89 2.55 4.30 0.82
C TYR A 89 1.44 4.69 -0.15
N ALA A 90 1.41 5.95 -0.58
CA ALA A 90 0.37 6.50 -1.46
C ALA A 90 0.46 5.96 -2.89
N PHE A 91 1.69 5.72 -3.35
CA PHE A 91 2.02 5.31 -4.71
C PHE A 91 3.08 4.19 -4.67
N PRO A 92 2.71 2.98 -4.22
CA PRO A 92 3.66 1.88 -4.09
C PRO A 92 4.21 1.47 -5.44
N GLN A 93 5.49 1.08 -5.47
CA GLN A 93 6.15 0.55 -6.67
C GLN A 93 5.38 -0.65 -7.22
N CYS A 94 5.15 -0.66 -8.53
CA CYS A 94 4.36 -1.68 -9.18
C CYS A 94 5.23 -2.78 -9.80
N HIS A 95 4.86 -4.03 -9.57
CA HIS A 95 5.43 -5.20 -10.21
C HIS A 95 4.34 -6.03 -10.86
N ILE A 96 4.69 -6.71 -11.95
CA ILE A 96 3.81 -7.70 -12.58
C ILE A 96 4.19 -9.07 -12.04
N ILE A 97 3.34 -9.65 -11.20
CA ILE A 97 3.53 -10.98 -10.61
C ILE A 97 2.44 -11.89 -11.16
N ASN A 98 2.83 -12.96 -11.85
CA ASN A 98 1.90 -13.91 -12.49
C ASN A 98 0.90 -13.23 -13.44
N GLY A 99 1.32 -12.15 -14.12
CA GLY A 99 0.46 -11.38 -15.03
C GLY A 99 -0.40 -10.31 -14.36
N TYR A 100 -0.30 -10.13 -13.03
CA TYR A 100 -1.11 -9.17 -12.29
C TYR A 100 -0.28 -8.01 -11.72
N PRO A 101 -0.77 -6.76 -11.80
CA PRO A 101 -0.16 -5.62 -11.13
C PRO A 101 -0.28 -5.73 -9.61
N VAL A 102 0.86 -5.70 -8.94
CA VAL A 102 1.01 -5.77 -7.48
C VAL A 102 1.85 -4.59 -7.03
N GLY A 103 1.34 -3.82 -6.07
CA GLY A 103 2.09 -2.76 -5.40
C GLY A 103 2.91 -3.36 -4.27
N LEU A 104 4.21 -3.08 -4.25
CA LEU A 104 5.07 -3.50 -3.16
C LEU A 104 4.66 -2.80 -1.87
N PRO A 105 4.61 -3.53 -0.74
CA PRO A 105 4.38 -2.91 0.55
C PRO A 105 5.58 -2.04 0.97
N LEU A 106 5.39 -1.22 1.99
CA LEU A 106 6.49 -0.57 2.69
C LEU A 106 7.43 -1.64 3.29
N CYS A 107 8.73 -1.37 3.29
CA CYS A 107 9.71 -2.19 3.98
C CYS A 107 9.65 -1.94 5.50
N TYR A 108 9.83 -3.01 6.29
CA TYR A 108 9.95 -2.92 7.74
C TYR A 108 11.00 -1.89 8.16
N GLU A 109 12.20 -1.96 7.61
CA GLU A 109 13.35 -1.14 8.00
C GLU A 109 13.09 0.36 7.76
N ASP A 110 12.51 0.71 6.62
CA ASP A 110 12.15 2.09 6.28
C ASP A 110 11.05 2.63 7.23
N CYS A 111 10.03 1.81 7.53
CA CYS A 111 8.95 2.19 8.43
C CYS A 111 9.46 2.37 9.87
N ILE A 112 10.27 1.44 10.35
CA ILE A 112 10.88 1.48 11.69
C ILE A 112 11.83 2.66 11.82
N ALA A 113 12.65 2.95 10.81
CA ALA A 113 13.52 4.12 10.83
C ALA A 113 12.71 5.42 10.91
N ALA A 114 11.64 5.55 10.13
CA ALA A 114 10.75 6.69 10.24
C ALA A 114 10.12 6.78 11.64
N ARG A 115 9.56 5.67 12.15
CA ARG A 115 8.86 5.62 13.44
C ARG A 115 9.78 5.86 14.64
N ASP A 116 10.85 5.09 14.77
CA ASP A 116 11.62 4.96 16.02
C ASP A 116 12.87 5.84 16.03
N LEU A 117 13.42 6.19 14.86
CA LEU A 117 14.65 6.99 14.75
C LEU A 117 14.37 8.45 14.39
N PHE A 118 13.64 8.69 13.30
CA PHE A 118 13.48 10.06 12.78
C PHE A 118 12.30 10.82 13.39
N CYS A 119 11.16 10.16 13.56
CA CYS A 119 9.89 10.80 13.92
C CYS A 119 9.32 10.36 15.28
N TYR A 120 10.11 9.75 16.16
CA TYR A 120 9.62 9.15 17.41
C TYR A 120 8.60 10.01 18.18
N ASN A 121 8.97 11.26 18.49
CA ASN A 121 8.08 12.14 19.26
C ASN A 121 6.77 12.48 18.53
N ASP A 122 6.86 12.79 17.23
CA ASP A 122 5.71 13.14 16.40
C ASP A 122 4.79 11.92 16.20
N TRP A 123 5.38 10.73 16.00
CA TRP A 123 4.65 9.47 15.86
C TRP A 123 3.87 9.12 17.13
N VAL A 124 4.52 9.22 18.30
CA VAL A 124 3.88 9.01 19.60
C VAL A 124 2.74 10.01 19.82
N LEU A 125 2.92 11.27 19.42
CA LEU A 125 1.87 12.28 19.52
C LEU A 125 0.66 11.94 18.63
N ILE A 126 0.89 11.50 17.39
CA ILE A 126 -0.18 11.09 16.47
C ILE A 126 -0.97 9.93 17.04
N GLN A 127 -0.30 8.92 17.61
CA GLN A 127 -0.98 7.75 18.21
C GLN A 127 -1.81 8.15 19.44
N ARG A 128 -1.26 8.97 20.34
CA ARG A 128 -2.00 9.48 21.51
C ARG A 128 -3.20 10.34 21.12
N ASN A 129 -3.07 11.15 20.08
CA ASN A 129 -4.18 11.94 19.55
C ASN A 129 -5.29 11.04 19.01
N LYS A 130 -4.94 9.97 18.28
CA LYS A 130 -5.89 8.96 17.81
C LYS A 130 -6.64 8.29 18.98
N GLU A 131 -5.95 7.93 20.06
CA GLU A 131 -6.57 7.38 21.27
C GLU A 131 -7.56 8.35 21.93
N ARG A 132 -7.31 9.65 21.81
CA ARG A 132 -8.19 10.74 22.29
C ARG A 132 -9.29 11.12 21.29
N GLY A 133 -9.43 10.42 20.18
CA GLY A 133 -10.41 10.73 19.12
C GLY A 133 -10.06 11.95 18.28
N ILE A 134 -8.82 12.45 18.34
CA ILE A 134 -8.31 13.54 17.51
C ILE A 134 -7.68 12.91 16.26
N PHE A 135 -8.36 13.06 15.12
CA PHE A 135 -7.93 12.46 13.86
C PHE A 135 -7.37 13.51 12.89
N ILE A 136 -6.39 13.08 12.10
CA ILE A 136 -5.88 13.84 10.95
C ILE A 136 -7.00 13.92 9.91
N LYS A 137 -7.40 15.13 9.53
CA LYS A 137 -8.59 15.38 8.70
C LYS A 137 -8.35 14.97 7.26
N SER A 138 -7.15 15.25 6.75
CA SER A 138 -6.80 15.06 5.33
C SER A 138 -6.48 13.61 4.97
N ARG A 139 -6.51 12.66 5.92
CA ARG A 139 -6.04 11.28 5.71
C ARG A 139 -6.86 10.46 4.71
N GLY A 140 -8.13 10.83 4.47
CA GLY A 140 -9.05 10.03 3.65
C GLY A 140 -9.01 8.53 3.99
N HIS A 141 -8.73 7.69 2.99
CA HIS A 141 -8.60 6.25 3.16
C HIS A 141 -7.20 5.79 3.63
N PHE A 142 -6.22 6.68 3.76
CA PHE A 142 -4.89 6.32 4.27
C PHE A 142 -4.94 6.01 5.77
N ARG A 143 -4.07 5.10 6.20
CA ARG A 143 -3.87 4.72 7.60
C ARG A 143 -2.39 4.80 7.91
N LEU A 144 -2.07 5.16 9.15
CA LEU A 144 -0.70 5.09 9.63
C LEU A 144 -0.27 3.62 9.63
N PRO A 145 0.89 3.27 9.06
CA PRO A 145 1.28 1.88 8.86
C PRO A 145 1.63 1.20 10.19
N GLU A 146 1.33 -0.09 10.27
CA GLU A 146 1.75 -0.97 11.36
C GLU A 146 3.11 -1.57 10.99
N CYS A 147 4.19 -0.91 11.40
CA CYS A 147 5.54 -1.27 10.94
C CYS A 147 5.93 -2.71 11.28
N ASP A 148 5.49 -3.23 12.42
CA ASP A 148 5.96 -4.53 12.95
C ASP A 148 5.46 -5.75 12.16
N ILE A 149 4.45 -5.55 11.29
CA ILE A 149 3.89 -6.60 10.41
C ILE A 149 4.35 -6.48 8.96
N LEU A 150 5.19 -5.48 8.63
CA LEU A 150 5.70 -5.29 7.28
C LEU A 150 6.79 -6.32 6.94
N PRO A 151 6.95 -6.66 5.65
CA PRO A 151 8.03 -7.56 5.24
C PRO A 151 9.39 -6.92 5.51
N ARG A 152 10.32 -7.76 5.93
CA ARG A 152 11.72 -7.41 6.15
C ARG A 152 12.50 -7.60 4.86
N LEU A 153 13.57 -6.83 4.70
CA LEU A 153 14.53 -7.11 3.65
C LEU A 153 15.07 -8.54 3.85
N GLN A 154 14.95 -9.37 2.82
CA GLN A 154 15.66 -10.63 2.78
C GLN A 154 17.12 -10.30 2.46
N ALA A 155 18.01 -10.63 3.40
CA ALA A 155 19.46 -10.51 3.23
C ALA A 155 19.98 -11.57 2.25
#